data_AF-A0A9W4DQQ9-F1
#
_entry.id   AF-A0A9W4DQQ9-F1
#
_cell.length_a   1.000
_cell.length_b   1.000
_cell.length_c   1.000
_cell.angle_alpha   90.00
_cell.angle_beta   90.00
_cell.angle_gamma   90.00
#
_symmetry.space_group_name_H-M   'P 1'
#
loop_
_entity.id
_entity.type
_entity.pdbx_description
1 polymer ?
#
loop_
_entity_poly.entity_id
_entity_poly.type
_entity_poly.pdbx_seq_one_letter_code
_entity_poly.pdbx_strand_id
1 'polypeptide(L)'
;MSSFHPNMKFHASGYVIHGSMGHLDPKQAPTKRKPYSAILKHTFIQRVELMIPEELFSIISEVVLPQFPAPAYSRVILPLRALLEGDFFNTYIKLGNILMLSEGRIGAENVYCVSDGKLRLHLDRESYERCGLAGKPDGVKGSRGRKPRWLVEIDLRQPSMFRGKKGFDRLENAFQKVLTNPVTWLFCDPDSASVIPDPLDTHMPLKRQVEPEITKDMTVAMPSLNPPIYGKDTTDFEEYSQDLHEWFSLVMLNSPRISYEDTIDPALSRYRPPNNQQKCRLVKMVWRGFIPPAWAHRFLVQIISSSPRNVWFALSITGFPEGLFNRANDCLTLRLPDSSNEYILWETS
;
A
#
# COMPACT_ATOMS: atom_id res chain seq x y z
N MET A 1 -2.57 17.79 -40.97
CA MET A 1 -3.00 18.88 -40.07
C MET A 1 -3.37 18.24 -38.74
N SER A 2 -2.48 18.32 -37.75
CA SER A 2 -2.70 17.74 -36.42
C SER A 2 -3.60 18.67 -35.61
N SER A 3 -4.81 18.22 -35.30
CA SER A 3 -5.60 18.80 -34.22
C SER A 3 -5.03 18.30 -32.89
N PHE A 4 -4.11 19.07 -32.32
CA PHE A 4 -3.86 19.03 -30.88
C PHE A 4 -5.19 19.38 -30.20
N HIS A 5 -5.77 18.46 -29.42
CA HIS A 5 -6.82 18.80 -28.47
C HIS A 5 -6.16 19.47 -27.26
N PRO A 6 -6.33 20.78 -27.05
CA PRO A 6 -5.86 21.45 -25.85
C PRO A 6 -6.95 21.35 -24.77
N ASN A 7 -6.53 21.21 -23.51
CA ASN A 7 -7.34 21.29 -22.28
C ASN A 7 -8.00 19.99 -21.79
N MET A 8 -7.18 19.01 -21.37
CA MET A 8 -7.62 18.07 -20.32
C MET A 8 -7.52 18.78 -18.97
N LYS A 9 -8.64 19.30 -18.47
CA LYS A 9 -8.73 19.89 -17.14
C LYS A 9 -8.63 18.77 -16.11
N PHE A 10 -7.59 18.80 -15.26
CA PHE A 10 -7.54 17.96 -14.07
C PHE A 10 -8.69 18.35 -13.15
N HIS A 11 -9.68 17.47 -12.99
CA HIS A 11 -10.69 17.64 -11.95
C HIS A 11 -10.16 16.94 -10.69
N ALA A 12 -9.77 17.75 -9.70
CA ALA A 12 -9.39 17.28 -8.38
C ALA A 12 -10.47 17.75 -7.40
N SER A 13 -11.37 16.84 -7.01
CA SER A 13 -12.26 17.06 -5.87
C SER A 13 -11.74 16.21 -4.72
N GLY A 14 -11.14 16.87 -3.73
CA GLY A 14 -10.70 16.37 -2.41
C GLY A 14 -9.77 15.14 -2.36
N TYR A 15 -10.21 14.02 -2.94
CA TYR A 15 -9.67 12.67 -2.82
C TYR A 15 -9.64 11.92 -4.17
N VAL A 16 -10.22 12.49 -5.23
CA VAL A 16 -10.37 11.86 -6.55
C VAL A 16 -9.64 12.64 -7.63
N ILE A 17 -8.93 11.94 -8.51
CA ILE A 17 -8.19 12.48 -9.64
C ILE A 17 -8.62 11.73 -10.91
N HIS A 18 -9.11 12.46 -11.92
CA HIS A 18 -9.19 11.96 -13.30
C HIS A 18 -8.00 12.46 -14.11
N GLY A 19 -7.29 11.56 -14.79
CA GLY A 19 -6.11 11.90 -15.56
C GLY A 19 -5.80 10.92 -16.68
N SER A 20 -4.71 11.16 -17.40
CA SER A 20 -4.21 10.27 -18.45
C SER A 20 -2.80 9.79 -18.11
N MET A 21 -2.55 8.50 -18.30
CA MET A 21 -1.23 7.90 -18.22
C MET A 21 -0.49 8.22 -19.52
N GLY A 22 0.71 8.80 -19.38
CA GLY A 22 1.60 9.01 -20.52
C GLY A 22 2.09 7.70 -21.11
N HIS A 23 2.88 7.79 -22.19
CA HIS A 23 3.57 6.63 -22.74
C HIS A 23 4.42 5.95 -21.65
N LEU A 24 4.26 4.63 -21.52
CA LEU A 24 4.96 3.81 -20.55
C LEU A 24 6.14 3.11 -21.21
N ASP A 25 7.35 3.48 -20.80
CA ASP A 25 8.53 2.64 -20.98
C ASP A 25 8.69 1.78 -19.72
N PRO A 26 8.53 0.44 -19.80
CA PRO A 26 8.72 -0.44 -18.65
C PRO A 26 10.10 -0.33 -17.99
N LYS A 27 11.13 0.08 -18.75
CA LYS A 27 12.50 0.29 -18.22
C LYS A 27 12.65 1.61 -17.47
N GLN A 28 11.77 2.57 -17.72
CA GLN A 28 11.75 3.89 -17.08
C GLN A 28 10.34 4.21 -16.56
N ALA A 29 9.80 3.28 -15.77
CA ALA A 29 8.47 3.41 -15.21
C ALA A 29 8.33 4.73 -14.41
N PRO A 30 7.27 5.52 -14.61
CA PRO A 30 7.09 6.78 -13.88
C PRO A 30 6.97 6.52 -12.38
N THR A 31 7.67 7.33 -11.56
CA THR A 31 7.64 7.21 -10.08
C THR A 31 6.99 8.42 -9.41
N LYS A 32 7.12 9.61 -10.00
CA LYS A 32 6.64 10.87 -9.42
C LYS A 32 5.20 11.23 -9.79
N ARG A 33 4.70 10.71 -10.91
CA ARG A 33 3.37 11.03 -11.43
C ARG A 33 2.33 10.06 -10.87
N LYS A 34 1.09 10.53 -10.72
CA LYS A 34 -0.05 9.66 -10.43
C LYS A 34 -0.37 8.79 -11.67
N PRO A 35 -0.85 7.55 -11.47
CA PRO A 35 -1.17 6.91 -10.18
C PRO A 35 0.06 6.33 -9.43
N TYR A 36 1.22 6.21 -10.09
CA TYR A 36 2.41 5.56 -9.55
C TYR A 36 2.90 6.11 -8.20
N SER A 37 2.93 7.43 -8.05
CA SER A 37 3.35 8.06 -6.80
C SER A 37 2.37 7.85 -5.65
N ALA A 38 1.10 7.50 -5.89
CA ALA A 38 0.17 7.10 -4.82
C ALA A 38 0.59 5.76 -4.21
N ILE A 39 0.97 4.79 -5.04
CA ILE A 39 1.47 3.49 -4.57
C ILE A 39 2.78 3.67 -3.81
N LEU A 40 3.74 4.40 -4.39
CA LEU A 40 5.07 4.59 -3.80
C LEU A 40 5.09 5.47 -2.53
N LYS A 41 3.97 6.14 -2.20
CA LYS A 41 3.83 6.89 -0.95
C LYS A 41 3.68 5.99 0.29
N HIS A 42 3.23 4.74 0.11
CA HIS A 42 3.11 3.78 1.19
C HIS A 42 4.51 3.43 1.71
N THR A 43 4.70 3.26 3.02
CA THR A 43 5.91 2.61 3.54
C THR A 43 5.72 1.09 3.48
N PHE A 44 4.56 0.62 3.94
CA PHE A 44 4.24 -0.81 4.03
C PHE A 44 2.87 -1.09 3.41
N ILE A 45 2.79 -2.05 2.48
CA ILE A 45 1.53 -2.49 1.90
C ILE A 45 1.07 -3.78 2.58
N GLN A 46 -0.16 -3.79 3.07
CA GLN A 46 -0.79 -4.96 3.67
C GLN A 46 -1.53 -5.80 2.62
N ARG A 47 -2.18 -5.13 1.67
CA ARG A 47 -3.07 -5.77 0.71
C ARG A 47 -3.01 -5.10 -0.65
N VAL A 48 -2.99 -5.91 -1.69
CA VAL A 48 -3.16 -5.51 -3.10
C VAL A 48 -4.34 -6.27 -3.65
N GLU A 49 -5.31 -5.60 -4.25
CA GLU A 49 -6.48 -6.24 -4.87
C GLU A 49 -6.63 -5.79 -6.32
N LEU A 50 -6.63 -6.75 -7.23
CA LEU A 50 -6.86 -6.54 -8.66
C LEU A 50 -8.27 -7.02 -9.01
N MET A 51 -9.06 -6.16 -9.63
CA MET A 51 -10.39 -6.44 -10.13
C MET A 51 -10.39 -6.24 -11.64
N ILE A 52 -10.72 -7.30 -12.37
CA ILE A 52 -10.63 -7.34 -13.84
C ILE A 52 -11.83 -8.07 -14.45
N PRO A 53 -12.18 -7.77 -15.70
CA PRO A 53 -13.03 -8.64 -16.50
C PRO A 53 -12.42 -10.04 -16.65
N GLU A 54 -13.27 -11.06 -16.77
CA GLU A 54 -12.84 -12.45 -16.95
C GLU A 54 -11.95 -12.63 -18.20
N GLU A 55 -12.20 -11.88 -19.27
CA GLU A 55 -11.40 -11.93 -20.50
C GLU A 55 -9.94 -11.47 -20.31
N LEU A 56 -9.65 -10.65 -19.30
CA LEU A 56 -8.29 -10.21 -18.99
C LEU A 56 -7.54 -11.22 -18.11
N PHE A 57 -8.26 -12.15 -17.47
CA PHE A 57 -7.68 -13.06 -16.49
C PHE A 57 -6.58 -13.95 -17.08
N SER A 58 -6.77 -14.49 -18.29
CA SER A 58 -5.77 -15.35 -18.94
C SER A 58 -4.45 -14.63 -19.17
N ILE A 59 -4.50 -13.38 -19.64
CA ILE A 59 -3.31 -12.53 -19.82
C ILE A 59 -2.61 -12.31 -18.48
N ILE A 60 -3.35 -12.00 -17.42
CA ILE A 60 -2.75 -11.81 -16.10
C ILE A 60 -2.11 -13.12 -15.61
N SER A 61 -2.85 -14.24 -15.64
CA SER A 61 -2.38 -15.51 -15.07
C SER A 61 -1.23 -16.15 -15.86
N GLU A 62 -1.24 -16.04 -17.19
CA GLU A 62 -0.29 -16.75 -18.05
C GLU A 62 0.88 -15.87 -18.51
N VAL A 63 0.70 -14.54 -18.55
CA VAL A 63 1.75 -13.62 -19.01
C VAL A 63 2.32 -12.79 -17.86
N VAL A 64 1.47 -12.15 -17.05
CA VAL A 64 1.93 -11.20 -16.03
C VAL A 64 2.50 -11.91 -14.80
N LEU A 65 1.74 -12.81 -14.17
CA LEU A 65 2.15 -13.47 -12.92
C LEU A 65 3.42 -14.31 -13.06
N PRO A 66 3.65 -15.09 -14.14
CA PRO A 66 4.88 -15.88 -14.26
C PRO A 66 6.16 -15.04 -14.35
N GLN A 67 6.04 -13.80 -14.82
CA GLN A 67 7.15 -12.84 -14.88
C GLN A 67 7.35 -12.09 -13.57
N PHE A 68 6.44 -12.26 -12.60
CA PHE A 68 6.38 -11.46 -11.40
C PHE A 68 6.41 -12.35 -10.16
N PRO A 69 7.60 -12.60 -9.57
CA PRO A 69 7.70 -13.46 -8.41
C PRO A 69 6.79 -12.95 -7.28
N ALA A 70 6.10 -13.89 -6.64
CA ALA A 70 5.26 -13.59 -5.49
C ALA A 70 6.10 -12.86 -4.42
N PRO A 71 5.59 -11.75 -3.84
CA PRO A 71 6.34 -11.04 -2.83
C PRO A 71 6.52 -11.97 -1.62
N ALA A 72 7.72 -11.96 -1.05
CA ALA A 72 8.06 -12.77 0.09
C ALA A 72 8.46 -11.88 1.26
N TYR A 73 8.13 -12.33 2.47
CA TYR A 73 8.54 -11.70 3.70
C TYR A 73 8.82 -12.77 4.76
N SER A 74 9.51 -12.37 5.82
CA SER A 74 9.85 -13.23 6.94
C SER A 74 9.17 -12.72 8.20
N ARG A 75 8.67 -13.66 9.02
CA ARG A 75 8.31 -13.38 10.41
C ARG A 75 9.45 -13.84 11.31
N VAL A 76 9.97 -12.96 12.14
CA VAL A 76 11.14 -13.25 12.98
C VAL A 76 10.98 -12.60 14.36
N ILE A 77 11.53 -13.20 15.41
CA ILE A 77 11.49 -12.64 16.77
C ILE A 77 12.90 -12.18 17.12
N LEU A 78 13.09 -10.87 17.30
CA LEU A 78 14.38 -10.32 17.74
C LEU A 78 14.20 -9.03 18.56
N PRO A 79 15.11 -8.76 19.51
CA PRO A 79 15.14 -7.49 20.23
C PRO A 79 15.69 -6.36 19.36
N LEU A 80 15.35 -5.11 19.69
CA LEU A 80 15.84 -3.92 18.96
C LEU A 80 17.36 -3.83 18.89
N ARG A 81 18.08 -4.33 19.92
CA ARG A 81 19.55 -4.35 19.93
C ARG A 81 20.15 -5.12 18.76
N ALA A 82 19.48 -6.19 18.29
CA ALA A 82 20.00 -7.02 17.22
C ALA A 82 20.05 -6.25 15.89
N LEU A 83 19.24 -5.20 15.71
CA LEU A 83 19.33 -4.34 14.54
C LEU A 83 20.62 -3.51 14.50
N LEU A 84 21.32 -3.34 15.63
CA LEU A 84 22.55 -2.55 15.77
C LEU A 84 23.81 -3.44 15.80
N GLU A 85 23.66 -4.75 15.67
CA GLU A 85 24.72 -5.73 15.87
C GLU A 85 25.24 -6.28 14.54
N GLY A 86 26.57 -6.46 14.50
CA GLY A 86 27.30 -7.22 13.48
C GLY A 86 26.84 -7.01 12.05
N ASP A 87 26.66 -8.14 11.35
CA ASP A 87 26.34 -8.18 9.94
C ASP A 87 24.91 -7.71 9.65
N PHE A 88 23.98 -7.81 10.61
CA PHE A 88 22.63 -7.30 10.42
C PHE A 88 22.65 -5.79 10.14
N PHE A 89 23.35 -5.02 10.99
CA PHE A 89 23.43 -3.58 10.85
C PHE A 89 24.16 -3.15 9.57
N ASN A 90 25.29 -3.80 9.25
CA ASN A 90 26.07 -3.44 8.08
C ASN A 90 25.35 -3.81 6.77
N THR A 91 24.86 -5.04 6.68
CA THR A 91 24.24 -5.58 5.47
C THR A 91 22.89 -4.93 5.21
N TYR A 92 21.98 -4.93 6.19
CA TYR A 92 20.60 -4.53 5.94
C TYR A 92 20.30 -3.06 6.18
N ILE A 93 21.00 -2.42 7.12
CA ILE A 93 20.72 -1.03 7.50
C ILE A 93 21.63 -0.06 6.74
N LYS A 94 22.95 -0.30 6.75
CA LYS A 94 23.93 0.60 6.11
C LYS A 94 23.95 0.45 4.60
N LEU A 95 24.01 -0.79 4.10
CA LEU A 95 24.14 -1.08 2.66
C LEU A 95 22.80 -1.36 1.99
N GLY A 96 21.94 -2.15 2.64
CA GLY A 96 20.64 -2.56 2.12
C GLY A 96 19.51 -1.58 2.41
N ASN A 97 18.32 -1.91 1.92
CA ASN A 97 17.10 -1.13 2.11
C ASN A 97 15.92 -2.01 2.53
N ILE A 98 16.07 -2.66 3.69
CA ILE A 98 15.02 -3.52 4.22
C ILE A 98 13.80 -2.73 4.71
N LEU A 99 12.67 -3.42 4.74
CA LEU A 99 11.45 -3.01 5.40
C LEU A 99 11.25 -3.88 6.63
N MET A 100 11.00 -3.25 7.79
CA MET A 100 10.59 -3.97 8.99
C MET A 100 9.45 -3.28 9.72
N LEU A 101 8.52 -4.06 10.24
CA LEU A 101 7.41 -3.59 11.06
C LEU A 101 7.22 -4.56 12.23
N SER A 102 7.30 -4.06 13.46
CA SER A 102 7.04 -4.86 14.65
C SER A 102 5.54 -5.12 14.81
N GLU A 103 5.21 -6.14 15.58
CA GLU A 103 3.85 -6.32 16.10
C GLU A 103 3.42 -5.13 16.98
N GLY A 104 2.10 -5.03 17.14
CA GLY A 104 1.45 -4.07 18.02
C GLY A 104 0.54 -3.08 17.30
N ARG A 105 -0.15 -2.25 18.07
CA ARG A 105 -1.07 -1.22 17.56
C ARG A 105 -0.57 0.18 17.90
N ILE A 106 -0.29 0.98 16.88
CA ILE A 106 0.13 2.38 17.05
C ILE A 106 -0.94 3.15 17.84
N GLY A 107 -0.50 3.82 18.92
CA GLY A 107 -1.38 4.53 19.85
C GLY A 107 -1.82 3.73 21.06
N ALA A 108 -1.71 2.40 21.02
CA ALA A 108 -2.01 1.52 22.15
C ALA A 108 -0.75 0.86 22.73
N GLU A 109 0.21 0.48 21.88
CA GLU A 109 1.42 -0.25 22.25
C GLU A 109 2.65 0.46 21.69
N ASN A 110 3.83 0.00 22.11
CA ASN A 110 5.07 0.39 21.46
C ASN A 110 5.18 -0.33 20.12
N VAL A 111 5.43 0.41 19.05
CA VAL A 111 5.56 -0.15 17.69
C VAL A 111 6.81 0.44 17.07
N TYR A 112 7.56 -0.40 16.38
CA TYR A 112 8.83 -0.05 15.79
C TYR A 112 8.79 -0.35 14.30
N CYS A 113 9.41 0.51 13.50
CA CYS A 113 9.52 0.24 12.07
C CYS A 113 10.83 0.74 11.49
N VAL A 114 11.32 0.01 10.49
CA VAL A 114 12.52 0.33 9.73
C VAL A 114 12.15 0.46 8.28
N SER A 115 12.56 1.57 7.68
CA SER A 115 12.39 1.84 6.25
C SER A 115 13.40 2.89 5.84
N ASP A 116 14.07 2.71 4.70
CA ASP A 116 15.08 3.67 4.20
C ASP A 116 16.19 3.95 5.21
N GLY A 117 16.64 2.91 5.93
CA GLY A 117 17.66 3.02 6.97
C GLY A 117 17.26 3.87 8.18
N LYS A 118 16.00 4.32 8.26
CA LYS A 118 15.46 5.06 9.40
C LYS A 118 14.68 4.14 10.31
N LEU A 119 15.01 4.20 11.60
CA LEU A 119 14.28 3.53 12.66
C LEU A 119 13.31 4.51 13.31
N ARG A 120 12.02 4.19 13.25
CA ARG A 120 10.95 4.92 13.94
C ARG A 120 10.48 4.10 15.13
N LEU A 121 10.38 4.73 16.29
CA LEU A 121 9.87 4.15 17.53
C LEU A 121 8.63 4.94 17.97
N HIS A 122 7.47 4.32 17.90
CA HIS A 122 6.25 4.82 18.54
C HIS A 122 6.24 4.32 19.97
N LEU A 123 6.36 5.24 20.94
CA LEU A 123 6.55 4.92 22.34
C LEU A 123 5.41 5.47 23.20
N ASP A 124 5.05 4.72 24.24
CA ASP A 124 4.38 5.29 25.41
C ASP A 124 5.27 6.28 26.17
N ARG A 125 4.65 6.98 27.12
CA ARG A 125 5.32 7.95 27.97
C ARG A 125 6.49 7.35 28.75
N GLU A 126 6.25 6.21 29.40
CA GLU A 126 7.21 5.62 30.32
C GLU A 126 8.47 5.17 29.57
N SER A 127 8.28 4.46 28.47
CA SER A 127 9.36 3.98 27.59
C SER A 127 10.14 5.16 27.02
N TYR A 128 9.45 6.21 26.55
CA TYR A 128 10.10 7.40 26.01
C TYR A 128 10.97 8.12 27.06
N GLU A 129 10.42 8.42 28.24
CA GLU A 129 11.12 9.12 29.31
C GLU A 129 12.32 8.32 29.82
N ARG A 130 12.19 6.99 29.93
CA ARG A 130 13.28 6.10 30.35
C ARG A 130 14.35 5.90 29.29
N CYS A 131 13.97 5.83 28.01
CA CYS A 131 14.93 5.70 26.90
C CYS A 131 15.82 6.93 26.76
N GLY A 132 15.31 8.13 27.09
CA GLY A 132 16.08 9.38 26.96
C GLY A 132 16.47 9.71 25.51
N LEU A 133 15.71 9.20 24.53
CA LEU A 133 15.94 9.46 23.11
C LEU A 133 15.18 10.71 22.68
N ALA A 134 15.75 11.49 21.76
CA ALA A 134 15.09 12.68 21.25
C ALA A 134 13.92 12.28 20.34
N GLY A 135 12.70 12.71 20.70
CA GLY A 135 11.50 12.49 19.90
C GLY A 135 10.56 13.67 19.98
N LYS A 136 9.46 13.58 19.24
CA LYS A 136 8.36 14.55 19.25
C LYS A 136 7.09 13.89 19.75
N PRO A 137 6.16 14.64 20.37
CA PRO A 137 4.82 14.13 20.64
C PRO A 137 4.21 13.60 19.35
N ASP A 138 3.69 12.38 19.42
CA ASP A 138 2.93 11.76 18.34
C ASP A 138 1.46 12.18 18.55
N GLY A 139 0.87 12.88 17.57
CA GLY A 139 -0.54 13.29 17.57
C GLY A 139 -0.88 14.60 18.31
N VAL A 140 -2.16 14.99 18.24
CA VAL A 140 -2.66 16.24 18.86
C VAL A 140 -2.66 16.10 20.38
N LYS A 141 -1.91 16.98 21.05
CA LYS A 141 -1.92 17.11 22.52
C LYS A 141 -3.36 17.32 23.01
N GLY A 142 -3.91 16.40 23.78
CA GLY A 142 -5.06 16.69 24.64
C GLY A 142 -6.46 16.34 24.14
N SER A 143 -6.66 15.38 23.23
CA SER A 143 -8.01 14.80 23.09
C SER A 143 -8.39 13.99 24.33
N ARG A 144 -9.53 14.30 24.95
CA ARG A 144 -10.00 13.67 26.20
C ARG A 144 -10.01 12.14 26.04
N GLY A 145 -9.28 11.43 26.91
CA GLY A 145 -9.30 9.97 27.02
C GLY A 145 -8.12 9.21 26.40
N ARG A 146 -7.16 9.85 25.73
CA ARG A 146 -6.00 9.16 25.13
C ARG A 146 -4.71 9.40 25.91
N LYS A 147 -3.95 8.33 26.14
CA LYS A 147 -2.60 8.41 26.73
C LYS A 147 -1.65 9.09 25.74
N PRO A 148 -0.77 10.01 26.19
CA PRO A 148 0.17 10.68 25.32
C PRO A 148 1.19 9.68 24.75
N ARG A 149 1.67 9.96 23.53
CA ARG A 149 2.61 9.13 22.76
C ARG A 149 3.73 9.97 22.18
N TRP A 150 4.86 9.34 21.89
CA TRP A 150 6.04 9.98 21.31
C TRP A 150 6.55 9.18 20.13
N LEU A 151 6.95 9.90 19.09
CA LEU A 151 7.63 9.37 17.92
C LEU A 151 9.10 9.77 17.99
N VAL A 152 9.97 8.78 18.10
CA VAL A 152 11.43 8.92 17.96
C VAL A 152 11.79 8.44 16.55
N GLU A 153 12.47 9.28 15.78
CA GLU A 153 12.96 8.92 14.44
C GLU A 153 14.47 9.10 14.39
N ILE A 154 15.16 8.02 14.01
CA ILE A 154 16.62 7.96 13.98
C ILE A 154 17.05 7.44 12.62
N ASP A 155 17.81 8.25 11.89
CA ASP A 155 18.48 7.81 10.67
C ASP A 155 19.75 7.04 11.05
N LEU A 156 19.68 5.72 10.94
CA LEU A 156 20.76 4.80 11.31
C LEU A 156 21.94 4.85 10.32
N ARG A 157 21.82 5.55 9.18
CA ARG A 157 22.90 5.70 8.20
C ARG A 157 23.77 6.93 8.44
N GLN A 158 23.38 7.82 9.36
CA GLN A 158 24.16 9.02 9.67
C GLN A 158 25.60 8.70 10.15
N PRO A 159 26.57 9.59 9.91
CA PRO A 159 27.95 9.47 10.42
C PRO A 159 28.05 9.39 11.95
N SER A 160 27.01 9.82 12.67
CA SER A 160 26.89 9.73 14.13
C SER A 160 26.43 8.35 14.61
N MET A 161 25.93 7.50 13.72
CA MET A 161 25.39 6.17 14.01
C MET A 161 26.43 5.07 13.75
N PHE A 162 27.50 5.15 14.52
CA PHE A 162 28.60 4.19 14.57
C PHE A 162 29.04 3.97 16.02
N ARG A 163 29.52 2.76 16.33
CA ARG A 163 30.02 2.38 17.67
C ARG A 163 31.05 3.39 18.20
N GLY A 164 30.91 3.78 19.47
CA GLY A 164 31.80 4.74 20.14
C GLY A 164 31.44 6.21 19.91
N LYS A 165 30.36 6.50 19.17
CA LYS A 165 29.77 7.84 19.10
C LYS A 165 28.64 7.94 20.12
N LYS A 166 28.60 9.07 20.85
CA LYS A 166 27.60 9.32 21.90
C LYS A 166 26.14 9.08 21.47
N GLY A 167 25.80 9.35 20.20
CA GLY A 167 24.45 9.12 19.67
C GLY A 167 24.12 7.63 19.58
N PHE A 168 25.04 6.84 19.01
CA PHE A 168 24.91 5.39 18.91
C PHE A 168 24.95 4.72 20.29
N ASP A 169 25.86 5.14 21.17
CA ASP A 169 25.98 4.56 22.51
C ASP A 169 24.70 4.80 23.34
N ARG A 170 24.03 5.95 23.17
CA ARG A 170 22.72 6.22 23.79
C ARG A 170 21.65 5.28 23.27
N LEU A 171 21.64 5.03 21.96
CA LEU A 171 20.68 4.12 21.33
C LEU A 171 20.89 2.67 21.80
N GLU A 172 22.13 2.20 21.82
CA GLU A 172 22.47 0.88 22.37
C GLU A 172 22.06 0.76 23.84
N ASN A 173 22.33 1.76 24.67
CA ASN A 173 21.90 1.76 26.07
C ASN A 173 20.37 1.69 26.21
N ALA A 174 19.62 2.42 25.38
CA ALA A 174 18.17 2.37 25.39
C ALA A 174 17.64 0.95 25.06
N PHE A 175 18.23 0.28 24.07
CA PHE A 175 17.82 -1.08 23.67
C PHE A 175 18.33 -2.17 24.62
N GLN A 176 19.40 -1.90 25.37
CA GLN A 176 19.95 -2.83 26.35
C GLN A 176 19.28 -2.75 27.73
N LYS A 177 18.76 -1.57 28.12
CA LYS A 177 18.24 -1.33 29.49
C LYS A 177 16.76 -1.04 29.56
N VAL A 178 16.14 -0.57 28.48
CA VAL A 178 14.74 -0.11 28.48
C VAL A 178 13.90 -0.94 27.51
N LEU A 179 14.24 -0.93 26.22
CA LEU A 179 13.52 -1.67 25.18
C LEU A 179 14.15 -3.04 24.92
N THR A 180 14.20 -3.85 25.96
CA THR A 180 14.98 -5.10 26.00
C THR A 180 14.23 -6.31 25.44
N ASN A 181 12.91 -6.28 25.52
CA ASN A 181 12.07 -7.42 25.16
C ASN A 181 12.16 -7.68 23.64
N PRO A 182 12.42 -8.92 23.23
CA PRO A 182 12.23 -9.33 21.84
C PRO A 182 10.79 -9.10 21.41
N VAL A 183 10.60 -8.68 20.17
CA VAL A 183 9.27 -8.54 19.55
C VAL A 183 9.25 -9.29 18.24
N THR A 184 8.04 -9.64 17.80
CA THR A 184 7.83 -10.20 16.47
C THR A 184 7.94 -9.08 15.43
N TRP A 185 8.68 -9.34 14.37
CA TRP A 185 8.83 -8.47 13.22
C TRP A 185 8.31 -9.16 11.96
N LEU A 186 7.68 -8.36 11.11
CA LEU A 186 7.64 -8.60 9.67
C LEU A 186 8.90 -7.98 9.06
N PHE A 187 9.62 -8.76 8.26
CA PHE A 187 10.85 -8.36 7.58
C PHE A 187 10.69 -8.62 6.08
N CYS A 188 11.09 -7.67 5.24
CA CYS A 188 11.20 -7.87 3.80
C CYS A 188 12.45 -7.17 3.27
N ASP A 189 13.19 -7.86 2.41
CA ASP A 189 14.26 -7.27 1.60
C ASP A 189 13.74 -7.12 0.15
N PRO A 190 13.35 -5.89 -0.28
CA PRO A 190 12.80 -5.65 -1.61
C PRO A 190 13.74 -5.99 -2.75
N ASP A 191 15.04 -5.89 -2.52
CA ASP A 191 16.07 -6.16 -3.53
C ASP A 191 16.45 -7.63 -3.57
N SER A 192 16.08 -8.40 -2.52
CA SER A 192 16.33 -9.84 -2.38
C SER A 192 17.79 -10.18 -2.72
N ALA A 193 18.72 -9.32 -2.31
CA ALA A 193 20.13 -9.55 -2.52
C ALA A 193 20.48 -10.82 -1.74
N SER A 194 20.85 -11.89 -2.44
CA SER A 194 21.19 -13.16 -1.83
C SER A 194 22.53 -13.01 -1.10
N VAL A 195 22.50 -12.43 0.10
CA VAL A 195 23.67 -12.32 0.98
C VAL A 195 23.84 -13.68 1.63
N ILE A 196 25.02 -14.27 1.46
CA ILE A 196 25.37 -15.57 2.04
C ILE A 196 26.62 -15.38 2.92
N PRO A 197 26.55 -15.69 4.23
CA PRO A 197 25.36 -16.10 4.98
C PRO A 197 24.37 -14.95 5.18
N ASP A 198 23.08 -15.27 5.22
CA ASP A 198 22.01 -14.30 5.50
C ASP A 198 22.02 -13.96 7.01
N PRO A 199 22.24 -12.68 7.42
CA PRO A 199 22.28 -12.32 8.83
C PRO A 199 20.99 -12.64 9.60
N LEU A 200 19.85 -12.73 8.92
CA LEU A 200 18.57 -13.07 9.50
C LEU A 200 18.47 -14.54 9.89
N ASP A 201 19.19 -15.45 9.22
CA ASP A 201 19.10 -16.91 9.44
C ASP A 201 19.47 -17.31 10.87
N THR A 202 20.35 -16.55 11.54
CA THR A 202 20.71 -16.73 12.96
C THR A 202 19.49 -16.63 13.89
N HIS A 203 18.43 -15.97 13.45
CA HIS A 203 17.19 -15.77 14.20
C HIS A 203 16.05 -16.71 13.77
N MET A 204 16.35 -17.74 12.96
CA MET A 204 15.39 -18.76 12.51
C MET A 204 14.08 -18.15 11.95
N PRO A 205 14.15 -17.31 10.90
CA PRO A 205 12.99 -16.60 10.38
C PRO A 205 12.00 -17.56 9.72
N LEU A 206 10.70 -17.32 9.95
CA LEU A 206 9.62 -18.00 9.25
C LEU A 206 9.32 -17.28 7.94
N LYS A 207 9.84 -17.80 6.83
CA LYS A 207 9.61 -17.28 5.48
C LYS A 207 8.16 -17.53 5.02
N ARG A 208 7.55 -16.53 4.38
CA ARG A 208 6.19 -16.55 3.84
C ARG A 208 6.19 -15.99 2.43
N GLN A 209 5.56 -16.71 1.50
CA GLN A 209 5.23 -16.20 0.17
C GLN A 209 3.79 -15.68 0.18
N VAL A 210 3.56 -14.57 -0.53
CA VAL A 210 2.24 -13.95 -0.68
C VAL A 210 1.66 -14.37 -2.02
N GLU A 211 0.88 -15.45 -2.00
CA GLU A 211 0.15 -15.92 -3.18
C GLU A 211 -1.20 -15.20 -3.32
N PRO A 212 -1.71 -15.01 -4.54
CA PRO A 212 -3.04 -14.43 -4.75
C PRO A 212 -4.16 -15.38 -4.36
N GLU A 213 -5.09 -14.91 -3.54
CA GLU A 213 -6.42 -15.49 -3.42
C GLU A 213 -7.27 -15.06 -4.61
N ILE A 214 -7.74 -16.01 -5.42
CA ILE A 214 -8.49 -15.74 -6.66
C ILE A 214 -9.97 -16.09 -6.45
N THR A 215 -10.84 -15.09 -6.61
CA THR A 215 -12.29 -15.27 -6.67
C THR A 215 -12.75 -15.14 -8.12
N LYS A 216 -13.30 -16.23 -8.67
CA LYS A 216 -13.87 -16.29 -10.03
C LYS A 216 -15.39 -16.35 -9.98
N ASP A 217 -16.01 -16.44 -11.15
CA ASP A 217 -17.46 -16.66 -11.31
C ASP A 217 -18.35 -15.55 -10.72
N MET A 218 -17.78 -14.36 -10.52
CA MET A 218 -18.53 -13.21 -10.04
C MET A 218 -19.33 -12.62 -11.20
N THR A 219 -20.62 -12.93 -11.26
CA THR A 219 -21.54 -12.32 -12.23
C THR A 219 -22.18 -11.07 -11.62
N VAL A 220 -21.76 -9.90 -12.07
CA VAL A 220 -22.07 -8.61 -11.45
C VAL A 220 -22.91 -7.71 -12.36
N ALA A 221 -23.76 -6.88 -11.75
CA ALA A 221 -24.36 -5.71 -12.38
C ALA A 221 -23.34 -4.58 -12.38
N MET A 222 -22.68 -4.46 -13.52
CA MET A 222 -21.58 -3.53 -13.73
C MET A 222 -22.12 -2.16 -14.18
N PRO A 223 -21.77 -1.07 -13.49
CA PRO A 223 -22.14 0.27 -13.91
C PRO A 223 -21.34 0.73 -15.13
N SER A 224 -21.80 1.81 -15.77
CA SER A 224 -20.99 2.50 -16.78
C SER A 224 -19.67 3.00 -16.17
N LEU A 225 -18.54 2.64 -16.78
CA LEU A 225 -17.22 3.20 -16.46
C LEU A 225 -16.85 4.41 -17.31
N ASN A 226 -17.74 4.87 -18.20
CA ASN A 226 -17.46 6.06 -18.99
C ASN A 226 -17.76 7.32 -18.17
N PRO A 227 -16.77 8.20 -17.95
CA PRO A 227 -16.99 9.45 -17.23
C PRO A 227 -17.93 10.37 -18.01
N PRO A 228 -18.71 11.23 -17.33
CA PRO A 228 -19.57 12.21 -17.99
C PRO A 228 -18.76 13.19 -18.85
N ILE A 229 -19.34 13.67 -19.95
CA ILE A 229 -18.69 14.64 -20.84
C ILE A 229 -18.52 15.97 -20.10
N TYR A 230 -17.28 16.44 -19.97
CA TYR A 230 -16.97 17.74 -19.37
C TYR A 230 -17.63 18.87 -20.14
N GLY A 231 -18.64 19.52 -19.54
CA GLY A 231 -19.28 20.66 -20.19
C GLY A 231 -20.47 21.32 -19.51
N LYS A 232 -21.08 20.75 -18.45
CA LYS A 232 -22.26 21.37 -17.83
C LYS A 232 -22.22 21.55 -16.32
N ASP A 233 -21.64 20.62 -15.55
CA ASP A 233 -21.58 20.76 -14.09
C ASP A 233 -20.40 19.95 -13.52
N THR A 234 -19.73 20.47 -12.49
CA THR A 234 -18.69 19.73 -11.74
C THR A 234 -19.30 18.66 -10.84
N THR A 235 -20.57 18.86 -10.46
CA THR A 235 -21.37 17.96 -9.61
C THR A 235 -21.53 16.58 -10.23
N ASP A 236 -21.74 16.50 -11.55
CA ASP A 236 -21.94 15.23 -12.28
C ASP A 236 -20.74 14.28 -12.15
N PHE A 237 -19.51 14.81 -12.11
CA PHE A 237 -18.31 13.98 -11.98
C PHE A 237 -18.12 13.51 -10.53
N GLU A 238 -18.44 14.35 -9.55
CA GLU A 238 -18.32 14.00 -8.14
C GLU A 238 -19.26 12.84 -7.78
N GLU A 239 -20.55 12.95 -8.13
CA GLU A 239 -21.54 11.89 -7.94
C GLU A 239 -21.12 10.59 -8.63
N TYR A 240 -20.76 10.67 -9.92
CA TYR A 240 -20.26 9.54 -10.69
C TYR A 240 -19.06 8.85 -10.02
N SER A 241 -18.09 9.64 -9.54
CA SER A 241 -16.89 9.10 -8.91
C SER A 241 -17.16 8.46 -7.55
N GLN A 242 -18.12 9.00 -6.80
CA GLN A 242 -18.54 8.46 -5.51
C GLN A 242 -19.30 7.15 -5.69
N ASP A 243 -20.24 7.11 -6.63
CA ASP A 243 -21.03 5.93 -7.02
C ASP A 243 -20.12 4.77 -7.45
N LEU A 244 -19.12 5.06 -8.30
CA LEU A 244 -18.14 4.04 -8.71
C LEU A 244 -17.28 3.56 -7.54
N HIS A 245 -16.82 4.48 -6.68
CA HIS A 245 -16.02 4.10 -5.52
C HIS A 245 -16.81 3.20 -4.55
N GLU A 246 -18.09 3.51 -4.33
CA GLU A 246 -18.98 2.66 -3.53
C GLU A 246 -19.14 1.27 -4.18
N TRP A 247 -19.39 1.22 -5.49
CA TRP A 247 -19.52 -0.06 -6.20
C TRP A 247 -18.25 -0.91 -6.10
N PHE A 248 -17.06 -0.34 -6.36
CA PHE A 248 -15.79 -1.06 -6.20
C PHE A 248 -15.56 -1.49 -4.74
N SER A 249 -15.98 -0.69 -3.77
CA SER A 249 -15.93 -1.07 -2.35
C SER A 249 -16.76 -2.32 -2.06
N LEU A 250 -17.95 -2.43 -2.66
CA LEU A 250 -18.80 -3.62 -2.54
C LEU A 250 -18.20 -4.83 -3.28
N VAL A 251 -17.52 -4.64 -4.40
CA VAL A 251 -16.74 -5.69 -5.08
C VAL A 251 -15.61 -6.21 -4.17
N MET A 252 -14.85 -5.29 -3.56
CA MET A 252 -13.78 -5.65 -2.60
C MET A 252 -14.33 -6.44 -1.41
N LEU A 253 -15.53 -6.10 -0.92
CA LEU A 253 -16.21 -6.78 0.18
C LEU A 253 -16.90 -8.10 -0.18
N ASN A 254 -16.89 -8.53 -1.46
CA ASN A 254 -17.72 -9.66 -1.95
C ASN A 254 -19.21 -9.49 -1.57
N SER A 255 -19.72 -8.27 -1.59
CA SER A 255 -21.10 -8.00 -1.23
C SER A 255 -22.04 -8.68 -2.23
N PRO A 256 -23.12 -9.34 -1.80
CA PRO A 256 -24.12 -9.90 -2.73
C PRO A 256 -24.87 -8.80 -3.51
N ARG A 257 -24.79 -7.54 -3.06
CA ARG A 257 -25.49 -6.39 -3.67
C ARG A 257 -24.97 -5.96 -5.03
N ILE A 258 -23.81 -6.48 -5.44
CA ILE A 258 -23.27 -6.27 -6.79
C ILE A 258 -23.74 -7.34 -7.78
N SER A 259 -24.40 -8.41 -7.32
CA SER A 259 -24.84 -9.49 -8.20
C SER A 259 -25.82 -8.98 -9.25
N TYR A 260 -25.67 -9.44 -10.50
CA TYR A 260 -26.59 -9.06 -11.58
C TYR A 260 -28.03 -9.54 -11.32
N GLU A 261 -28.17 -10.65 -10.60
CA GLU A 261 -29.45 -11.30 -10.30
C GLU A 261 -29.91 -11.00 -8.87
N ASP A 262 -29.42 -9.90 -8.28
CA ASP A 262 -29.78 -9.52 -6.92
C ASP A 262 -31.26 -9.14 -6.83
N THR A 263 -31.96 -9.77 -5.89
CA THR A 263 -33.41 -9.63 -5.67
C THR A 263 -33.74 -9.19 -4.24
N ILE A 264 -32.79 -8.52 -3.57
CA ILE A 264 -32.97 -8.05 -2.19
C ILE A 264 -34.22 -7.21 -2.01
N ASP A 265 -34.93 -7.47 -0.90
CA ASP A 265 -36.03 -6.63 -0.46
C ASP A 265 -35.56 -5.18 -0.23
N PRO A 266 -36.16 -4.18 -0.90
CA PRO A 266 -35.84 -2.77 -0.71
C PRO A 266 -35.97 -2.27 0.74
N ALA A 267 -36.75 -2.95 1.59
CA ALA A 267 -36.84 -2.66 3.02
C ALA A 267 -35.53 -3.01 3.77
N LEU A 268 -34.74 -3.96 3.26
CA LEU A 268 -33.46 -4.40 3.84
C LEU A 268 -32.27 -3.65 3.24
N SER A 269 -32.27 -3.42 1.93
CA SER A 269 -31.21 -2.67 1.25
C SER A 269 -31.77 -1.90 0.06
N ARG A 270 -31.47 -0.60 0.03
CA ARG A 270 -31.84 0.28 -1.09
C ARG A 270 -30.72 0.48 -2.10
N TYR A 271 -29.53 -0.05 -1.80
CA TYR A 271 -28.41 0.07 -2.72
C TYR A 271 -28.75 -0.64 -4.03
N ARG A 272 -28.42 0.01 -5.14
CA ARG A 272 -28.42 -0.57 -6.48
C ARG A 272 -27.16 -0.10 -7.19
N PRO A 273 -26.50 -0.95 -8.00
CA PRO A 273 -25.39 -0.51 -8.81
C PRO A 273 -25.76 0.71 -9.66
N PRO A 274 -24.86 1.68 -9.82
CA PRO A 274 -25.15 2.91 -10.55
C PRO A 274 -25.44 2.65 -12.04
N ASN A 275 -26.08 3.62 -12.69
CA ASN A 275 -26.59 3.65 -14.08
C ASN A 275 -26.00 2.66 -15.11
N ASN A 276 -26.85 2.22 -16.05
CA ASN A 276 -26.49 1.36 -17.20
C ASN A 276 -25.87 0.01 -16.80
N GLN A 277 -26.58 -0.74 -15.96
CA GLN A 277 -26.17 -2.04 -15.43
C GLN A 277 -26.03 -3.09 -16.54
N GLN A 278 -24.78 -3.42 -16.89
CA GLN A 278 -24.47 -4.50 -17.81
C GLN A 278 -24.08 -5.76 -17.03
N LYS A 279 -24.47 -6.93 -17.55
CA LYS A 279 -24.03 -8.22 -17.00
C LYS A 279 -22.55 -8.39 -17.34
N CYS A 280 -21.70 -8.49 -16.33
CA CYS A 280 -20.26 -8.68 -16.49
C CYS A 280 -19.78 -9.87 -15.63
N ARG A 281 -18.83 -10.66 -16.14
CA ARG A 281 -18.10 -11.64 -15.34
C ARG A 281 -16.78 -11.04 -14.90
N LEU A 282 -16.58 -11.00 -13.59
CA LEU A 282 -15.44 -10.37 -12.94
C LEU A 282 -14.57 -11.44 -12.27
N VAL A 283 -13.26 -11.20 -12.27
CA VAL A 283 -12.30 -11.93 -11.46
C VAL A 283 -11.63 -10.96 -10.50
N LYS A 284 -11.56 -11.36 -9.22
CA LYS A 284 -10.87 -10.63 -8.17
C LYS A 284 -9.67 -11.43 -7.69
N MET A 285 -8.51 -10.79 -7.64
CA MET A 285 -7.26 -11.37 -7.11
C MET A 285 -6.77 -10.55 -5.93
N VAL A 286 -6.43 -11.21 -4.82
CA VAL A 286 -6.10 -10.55 -3.57
C VAL A 286 -4.78 -11.08 -3.02
N TRP A 287 -3.78 -10.23 -2.90
CA TRP A 287 -2.51 -10.52 -2.21
C TRP A 287 -2.57 -9.91 -0.82
N ARG A 288 -2.33 -10.71 0.24
CA ARG A 288 -2.31 -10.27 1.64
C ARG A 288 -1.01 -10.66 2.33
N GLY A 289 -0.30 -9.69 2.89
CA GLY A 289 0.96 -9.94 3.57
C GLY A 289 1.72 -8.67 3.91
N PHE A 290 3.05 -8.73 3.80
CA PHE A 290 3.93 -7.58 3.96
C PHE A 290 4.63 -7.32 2.61
N ILE A 291 4.06 -6.41 1.83
CA ILE A 291 4.39 -6.23 0.42
C ILE A 291 5.17 -4.91 0.24
N PRO A 292 6.32 -4.91 -0.46
CA PRO A 292 7.03 -3.68 -0.78
C PRO A 292 6.25 -2.79 -1.76
N PRO A 293 6.22 -1.47 -1.55
CA PRO A 293 5.63 -0.51 -2.52
C PRO A 293 6.19 -0.65 -3.94
N ALA A 294 7.49 -0.94 -4.06
CA ALA A 294 8.14 -1.19 -5.34
C ALA A 294 7.60 -2.43 -6.08
N TRP A 295 7.15 -3.45 -5.35
CA TRP A 295 6.50 -4.62 -5.95
C TRP A 295 5.15 -4.22 -6.56
N ALA A 296 4.29 -3.54 -5.79
CA ALA A 296 2.98 -3.10 -6.28
C ALA A 296 3.06 -2.10 -7.44
N HIS A 297 4.06 -1.21 -7.40
CA HIS A 297 4.35 -0.27 -8.50
C HIS A 297 4.73 -0.99 -9.79
N ARG A 298 5.69 -1.92 -9.73
CA ARG A 298 6.08 -2.74 -10.90
C ARG A 298 4.91 -3.60 -11.39
N PHE A 299 4.08 -4.12 -10.49
CA PHE A 299 2.89 -4.89 -10.85
C PHE A 299 1.90 -4.05 -11.66
N LEU A 300 1.59 -2.82 -11.22
CA LEU A 300 0.74 -1.90 -11.97
C LEU A 300 1.30 -1.62 -13.36
N VAL A 301 2.61 -1.34 -13.47
CA VAL A 301 3.28 -1.09 -14.76
C VAL A 301 3.12 -2.29 -15.70
N GLN A 302 3.34 -3.51 -15.20
CA GLN A 302 3.20 -4.72 -16.01
C GLN A 302 1.77 -4.96 -16.46
N ILE A 303 0.78 -4.79 -15.57
CA ILE A 303 -0.63 -4.91 -15.96
C ILE A 303 -0.95 -3.93 -17.08
N ILE A 304 -0.53 -2.66 -16.96
CA ILE A 304 -0.83 -1.65 -18.00
C ILE A 304 -0.18 -2.03 -19.34
N SER A 305 1.06 -2.50 -19.32
CA SER A 305 1.83 -2.88 -20.50
C SER A 305 1.31 -4.14 -21.19
N SER A 306 0.82 -5.12 -20.44
CA SER A 306 0.33 -6.40 -20.98
C SER A 306 -1.16 -6.37 -21.34
N SER A 307 -1.95 -5.46 -20.77
CA SER A 307 -3.40 -5.39 -21.01
C SER A 307 -3.73 -4.65 -22.31
N PRO A 308 -4.74 -5.11 -23.08
CA PRO A 308 -5.27 -4.36 -24.22
C PRO A 308 -5.74 -2.96 -23.82
N ARG A 309 -5.61 -1.99 -24.73
CA ARG A 309 -5.83 -0.57 -24.37
C ARG A 309 -7.27 -0.20 -24.03
N ASN A 310 -8.22 -0.96 -24.58
CA ASN A 310 -9.65 -0.76 -24.42
C ASN A 310 -10.25 -1.53 -23.23
N VAL A 311 -9.44 -2.30 -22.50
CA VAL A 311 -9.90 -3.11 -21.37
C VAL A 311 -9.60 -2.39 -20.07
N TRP A 312 -10.61 -2.29 -19.21
CA TRP A 312 -10.49 -1.69 -17.90
C TRP A 312 -9.91 -2.67 -16.88
N PHE A 313 -9.31 -2.12 -15.83
CA PHE A 313 -8.99 -2.86 -14.61
C PHE A 313 -9.00 -1.90 -13.43
N ALA A 314 -9.21 -2.41 -12.22
CA ALA A 314 -9.07 -1.65 -10.99
C ALA A 314 -8.05 -2.30 -10.05
N LEU A 315 -7.09 -1.51 -9.57
CA LEU A 315 -6.06 -1.93 -8.62
C LEU A 315 -6.21 -1.14 -7.32
N SER A 316 -6.53 -1.83 -6.24
CA SER A 316 -6.60 -1.31 -4.88
C SER A 316 -5.33 -1.64 -4.12
N ILE A 317 -4.78 -0.65 -3.43
CA ILE A 317 -3.64 -0.78 -2.52
C ILE A 317 -4.10 -0.32 -1.14
N THR A 318 -3.92 -1.18 -0.15
CA THR A 318 -4.18 -0.89 1.26
C THR A 318 -2.87 -0.98 2.05
N GLY A 319 -2.50 0.13 2.70
CA GLY A 319 -1.31 0.21 3.54
C GLY A 319 -1.49 -0.43 4.92
N PHE A 320 -0.37 -0.64 5.62
CA PHE A 320 -0.46 -0.72 7.08
C PHE A 320 -0.78 0.67 7.65
N PRO A 321 -1.44 0.74 8.81
CA PRO A 321 -1.65 2.01 9.50
C PRO A 321 -0.31 2.65 9.90
N GLU A 322 -0.04 3.85 9.41
CA GLU A 322 1.21 4.57 9.66
C GLU A 322 0.92 5.85 10.45
N GLY A 323 1.03 5.75 11.78
CA GLY A 323 0.82 6.86 12.69
C GLY A 323 -0.44 6.73 13.55
N LEU A 324 -0.62 7.71 14.43
CA LEU A 324 -1.81 7.76 15.27
C LEU A 324 -3.04 7.99 14.40
N PHE A 325 -4.19 7.49 14.88
CA PHE A 325 -5.48 7.41 14.16
C PHE A 325 -5.68 6.19 13.26
N ASN A 326 -4.69 5.30 13.14
CA ASN A 326 -4.83 4.03 12.43
C ASN A 326 -5.33 4.20 10.98
N ARG A 327 -5.03 5.35 10.35
CA ARG A 327 -5.36 5.58 8.94
C ARG A 327 -4.28 4.94 8.10
N ALA A 328 -4.66 3.94 7.31
CA ALA A 328 -3.83 3.49 6.21
C ALA A 328 -3.93 4.53 5.09
N ASN A 329 -2.83 4.80 4.40
CA ASN A 329 -2.94 5.36 3.07
C ASN A 329 -3.54 4.25 2.22
N ASP A 330 -4.71 4.50 1.64
CA ASP A 330 -5.33 3.58 0.69
C ASP A 330 -5.51 4.31 -0.63
N CYS A 331 -5.28 3.61 -1.74
CA CYS A 331 -5.59 4.13 -3.06
C CYS A 331 -6.19 3.08 -3.98
N LEU A 332 -7.18 3.51 -4.78
CA LEU A 332 -7.82 2.72 -5.82
C LEU A 332 -7.55 3.38 -7.17
N THR A 333 -6.89 2.68 -8.08
CA THR A 333 -6.67 3.12 -9.46
C THR A 333 -7.55 2.34 -10.40
N LEU A 334 -8.43 3.01 -11.13
CA LEU A 334 -9.22 2.46 -12.23
C LEU A 334 -8.64 2.94 -13.56
N ARG A 335 -8.22 2.02 -14.43
CA ARG A 335 -8.01 2.30 -15.85
C ARG A 335 -9.35 2.24 -16.56
N LEU A 336 -9.71 3.28 -17.30
CA LEU A 336 -10.99 3.36 -18.00
C LEU A 336 -11.01 2.52 -19.29
N PRO A 337 -12.18 1.98 -19.70
CA PRO A 337 -12.33 1.34 -21.00
C PRO A 337 -12.34 2.40 -22.13
N ASP A 338 -12.13 1.94 -23.39
CA ASP A 338 -12.29 2.69 -24.65
C ASP A 338 -11.51 4.01 -24.84
N SER A 339 -10.78 4.46 -23.83
CA SER A 339 -9.94 5.65 -23.83
C SER A 339 -8.47 5.23 -23.77
N SER A 340 -7.65 5.74 -24.70
CA SER A 340 -6.23 5.43 -24.66
C SER A 340 -5.57 6.10 -23.46
N ASN A 341 -5.46 5.33 -22.38
CA ASN A 341 -4.70 5.60 -21.16
C ASN A 341 -5.36 6.53 -20.13
N GLU A 342 -6.67 6.73 -20.12
CA GLU A 342 -7.29 7.49 -19.01
C GLU A 342 -7.45 6.64 -17.74
N TYR A 343 -7.45 7.30 -16.59
CA TYR A 343 -7.60 6.67 -15.29
C TYR A 343 -8.31 7.57 -14.28
N ILE A 344 -9.02 6.94 -13.34
CA ILE A 344 -9.52 7.57 -12.14
C ILE A 344 -8.75 7.01 -10.94
N LEU A 345 -8.31 7.88 -10.04
CA LEU A 345 -7.61 7.52 -8.82
C LEU A 345 -8.37 8.09 -7.63
N TRP A 346 -8.71 7.23 -6.68
CA TRP A 346 -9.16 7.62 -5.34
C TRP A 346 -7.98 7.43 -4.37
N GLU A 347 -7.67 8.44 -3.56
CA GLU A 347 -6.63 8.39 -2.53
C GLU A 347 -7.18 8.93 -1.21
N THR A 348 -7.00 8.16 -0.14
CA THR A 348 -7.28 8.61 1.22
C THR A 348 -6.01 9.23 1.85
N SER A 349 -6.20 10.27 2.68
CA SER A 349 -5.09 10.98 3.36
C SER A 349 -5.25 11.05 4.88
#